data_AF-A0A3S2BJ00-F1
#
_entry.id   AF-A0A3S2BJ00-F1
#
_cell.length_a   1.000
_cell.length_b   1.000
_cell.length_c   1.000
_cell.angle_alpha   90.00
_cell.angle_beta   90.00
_cell.angle_gamma   90.00
#
_symmetry.space_group_name_H-M   'P 1'
#
loop_
_entity.id
_entity.type
_entity.pdbx_description
1 polymer ?
#
loop_
_entity_poly.entity_id
_entity_poly.type
_entity_poly.pdbx_seq_one_letter_code
_entity_poly.pdbx_strand_id
1 'polypeptide(L)'
;MVLTAVTRRSAEAILETVFAEDGLDGGVSVANPLVQRAVGRRGGMAQLSIALDRPVIGLGASASLHYAGLPPIIGNTCKIAEHADVANALGAVVGQVRMSAEARVSQPEIGLFRLNSGLRLDDFDTEDEAMAAAEAHIRALAAGLAERAGTDQARIEIARDIRVATIEGERSFVEAIVVATATGRPRIAS
;
A
#
# COMPACT_ATOMS: atom_id res chain seq x y z
N MET A 1 -4.44 36.98 7.82
CA MET A 1 -5.84 36.49 7.78
C MET A 1 -5.98 35.23 6.92
N VAL A 2 -5.53 35.21 5.66
CA VAL A 2 -5.66 34.03 4.78
C VAL A 2 -4.77 32.85 5.24
N LEU A 3 -3.46 33.07 5.43
CA LEU A 3 -2.54 32.00 5.85
C LEU A 3 -2.98 31.32 7.15
N THR A 4 -3.39 32.10 8.16
CA THR A 4 -3.92 31.58 9.42
C THR A 4 -5.19 30.73 9.22
N ALA A 5 -6.08 31.16 8.33
CA ALA A 5 -7.30 30.40 8.01
C ALA A 5 -6.96 29.09 7.29
N VAL A 6 -6.00 29.11 6.36
CA VAL A 6 -5.49 27.92 5.67
C VAL A 6 -4.86 26.96 6.66
N THR A 7 -3.94 27.42 7.51
CA THR A 7 -3.32 26.59 8.56
C THR A 7 -4.37 25.95 9.47
N ARG A 8 -5.38 26.72 9.90
CA ARG A 8 -6.47 26.20 10.72
C ARG A 8 -7.25 25.12 9.98
N ARG A 9 -7.68 25.38 8.75
CA ARG A 9 -8.46 24.44 7.93
C ARG A 9 -7.67 23.15 7.67
N SER A 10 -6.37 23.27 7.43
CA SER A 10 -5.49 22.10 7.28
C SER A 10 -5.38 21.29 8.57
N ALA A 11 -5.28 21.95 9.74
CA ALA A 11 -5.29 21.24 11.02
C ALA A 11 -6.60 20.50 11.27
N GLU A 12 -7.74 21.13 10.95
CA GLU A 12 -9.07 20.51 11.06
C GLU A 12 -9.18 19.27 10.16
N ALA A 13 -8.74 19.35 8.90
CA ALA A 13 -8.74 18.21 7.99
C ALA A 13 -7.82 17.06 8.44
N ILE A 14 -6.66 17.38 9.02
CA ILE A 14 -5.75 16.37 9.58
C ILE A 14 -6.40 15.67 10.78
N LEU A 15 -6.99 16.44 11.70
CA LEU A 15 -7.64 15.87 12.89
C LEU A 15 -8.87 15.03 12.52
N GLU A 16 -9.64 15.45 11.51
CA GLU A 16 -10.79 14.69 11.00
C GLU A 16 -10.34 13.30 10.53
N THR A 17 -9.23 13.25 9.77
CA THR A 17 -8.63 12.00 9.29
C THR A 17 -8.15 11.12 10.46
N VAL A 18 -7.41 11.70 11.40
CA VAL A 18 -6.88 10.96 12.56
C VAL A 18 -7.99 10.38 13.43
N PHE A 19 -9.02 11.18 13.72
CA PHE A 19 -10.16 10.70 14.49
C PHE A 19 -10.92 9.58 13.78
N ALA A 20 -11.06 9.66 12.44
CA ALA A 20 -11.65 8.58 11.67
C ALA A 20 -10.85 7.27 11.77
N GLU A 21 -9.51 7.34 11.66
CA GLU A 21 -8.63 6.18 11.83
C GLU A 21 -8.67 5.62 13.27
N ASP A 22 -8.88 6.48 14.28
CA ASP A 22 -9.09 6.08 15.67
C ASP A 22 -10.51 5.52 15.94
N GLY A 23 -11.34 5.37 14.91
CA GLY A 23 -12.69 4.78 15.01
C GLY A 23 -13.78 5.75 15.47
N LEU A 24 -13.50 7.06 15.49
CA LEU A 24 -14.50 8.10 15.75
C LEU A 24 -15.13 8.59 14.44
N ASP A 25 -16.27 9.25 14.53
CA ASP A 25 -16.78 10.04 13.40
C ASP A 25 -15.92 11.31 13.29
N GLY A 26 -15.02 11.35 12.31
CA GLY A 26 -14.04 12.43 12.15
C GLY A 26 -14.68 13.81 12.03
N GLY A 27 -15.71 13.94 11.19
CA GLY A 27 -16.38 15.21 10.94
C GLY A 27 -17.12 15.73 12.17
N VAL A 28 -17.86 14.85 12.85
CA VAL A 28 -18.56 15.19 14.10
C VAL A 28 -17.57 15.51 15.22
N SER A 29 -16.49 14.73 15.33
CA SER A 29 -15.46 14.92 16.36
C SER A 29 -14.73 16.24 16.21
N VAL A 30 -14.34 16.61 14.99
CA VAL A 30 -13.71 17.91 14.72
C VAL A 30 -14.66 19.07 14.98
N ALA A 31 -15.95 18.93 14.66
CA ALA A 31 -16.95 19.98 14.91
C ALA A 31 -17.22 20.20 16.41
N ASN A 32 -16.79 19.29 17.30
CA ASN A 32 -16.99 19.40 18.73
C ASN A 32 -16.40 20.72 19.30
N PRO A 33 -17.13 21.49 20.12
CA PRO A 33 -16.65 22.75 20.69
C PRO A 33 -15.33 22.64 21.47
N LEU A 34 -15.06 21.51 22.13
CA LEU A 34 -13.81 21.29 22.86
C LEU A 34 -12.63 21.16 21.89
N VAL A 35 -12.82 20.43 20.79
CA VAL A 35 -11.81 20.31 19.72
C VAL A 35 -11.61 21.65 19.03
N GLN A 36 -12.68 22.35 18.66
CA GLN A 36 -12.61 23.68 18.05
C GLN A 36 -11.90 24.71 18.94
N ARG A 37 -12.04 24.58 20.26
CA ARG A 37 -11.34 25.40 21.26
C ARG A 37 -9.85 25.06 21.34
N ALA A 38 -9.48 23.77 21.29
CA ALA A 38 -8.09 23.32 21.20
C ALA A 38 -7.44 23.81 19.90
N VAL A 39 -8.10 23.61 18.75
CA VAL A 39 -7.63 24.06 17.42
C VAL A 39 -7.49 25.59 17.36
N GLY A 40 -8.47 26.31 17.91
CA GLY A 40 -8.42 27.76 18.00
C GLY A 40 -7.45 28.30 19.04
N ARG A 41 -6.82 27.43 19.83
CA ARG A 41 -5.91 27.77 20.93
C ARG A 41 -6.47 28.87 21.83
N ARG A 42 -7.78 28.84 22.06
CA ARG A 42 -8.46 29.85 22.86
C ARG A 42 -8.23 29.54 24.33
N GLY A 43 -7.48 30.41 25.00
CA GLY A 43 -7.22 30.31 26.44
C GLY A 43 -8.47 30.45 27.30
N GLY A 44 -8.35 30.06 28.57
CA GLY A 44 -9.36 30.18 29.62
C GLY A 44 -8.92 29.41 30.85
N MET A 45 -9.84 29.18 31.80
CA MET A 45 -9.54 28.40 33.01
C MET A 45 -9.17 26.95 32.66
N ALA A 46 -9.93 26.32 31.75
CA ALA A 46 -9.58 25.03 31.18
C ALA A 46 -8.72 25.20 29.92
N GLN A 47 -7.53 24.59 29.94
CA GLN A 47 -6.63 24.48 28.80
C GLN A 47 -6.90 23.17 28.07
N LEU A 48 -7.09 23.25 26.74
CA LEU A 48 -7.35 22.11 25.90
C LEU A 48 -6.29 22.05 24.81
N SER A 49 -5.71 20.87 24.62
CA SER A 49 -4.71 20.59 23.59
C SER A 49 -4.94 19.20 23.03
N ILE A 50 -4.59 19.03 21.76
CA ILE A 50 -4.57 17.73 21.07
C ILE A 50 -3.14 17.53 20.59
N ALA A 51 -2.62 16.32 20.74
CA ALA A 51 -1.28 15.95 20.29
C ALA A 51 -1.36 14.68 19.45
N LEU A 52 -0.88 14.76 18.21
CA LEU A 52 -0.70 13.59 17.36
C LEU A 52 0.49 12.77 17.87
N ASP A 53 0.42 11.45 17.73
CA ASP A 53 1.49 10.53 18.13
C ASP A 53 2.68 10.55 17.15
N ARG A 54 2.47 11.07 15.94
CA ARG A 54 3.45 11.11 14.84
C ARG A 54 3.54 12.51 14.20
N PRO A 55 4.69 12.87 13.62
CA PRO A 55 4.85 14.14 12.94
C PRO A 55 4.03 14.20 11.65
N VAL A 56 3.53 15.39 11.31
CA VAL A 56 2.92 15.65 10.00
C VAL A 56 4.03 15.90 8.98
N ILE A 57 3.91 15.31 7.79
CA ILE A 57 4.82 15.58 6.68
C ILE A 57 4.15 16.53 5.70
N GLY A 58 4.69 17.75 5.58
CA GLY A 58 4.23 18.75 4.62
C GLY A 58 4.87 18.54 3.26
N LEU A 59 4.04 18.33 2.24
CA LEU A 59 4.46 18.18 0.84
C LEU A 59 3.88 19.32 -0.01
N GLY A 60 4.62 19.76 -1.02
CA GLY A 60 4.23 20.85 -1.93
C GLY A 60 5.01 22.15 -1.71
N ALA A 61 5.15 22.94 -2.79
CA ALA A 61 5.96 24.16 -2.81
C ALA A 61 5.55 25.21 -1.77
N SER A 62 4.25 25.28 -1.44
CA SER A 62 3.72 26.23 -0.46
C SER A 62 3.63 25.67 0.97
N ALA A 63 4.08 24.43 1.22
CA ALA A 63 3.95 23.78 2.53
C ALA A 63 4.64 24.60 3.63
N SER A 64 5.80 25.19 3.34
CA SER A 64 6.56 26.03 4.27
C SER A 64 5.79 27.27 4.72
N LEU A 65 4.96 27.82 3.85
CA LEU A 65 4.13 28.98 4.14
C LEU A 65 2.84 28.58 4.88
N HIS A 66 2.17 27.52 4.43
CA HIS A 66 0.85 27.13 4.94
C HIS A 66 0.91 26.37 6.28
N TYR A 67 1.99 25.63 6.53
CA TYR A 67 2.09 24.73 7.69
C TYR A 67 3.05 25.23 8.78
N ALA A 68 3.67 26.39 8.62
CA ALA A 68 4.52 26.99 9.65
C ALA A 68 3.82 27.12 11.01
N GLY A 69 2.52 27.42 11.02
CA GLY A 69 1.71 27.55 12.23
C GLY A 69 1.05 26.25 12.71
N LEU A 70 1.27 25.13 12.03
CA LEU A 70 0.61 23.86 12.31
C LEU A 70 1.08 23.20 13.63
N PRO A 71 2.39 23.17 13.97
CA PRO A 71 2.89 22.42 15.12
C PRO A 71 2.16 22.67 16.45
N PRO A 72 1.87 23.93 16.84
CA PRO A 72 1.19 24.17 18.10
C PRO A 72 -0.31 23.81 18.10
N ILE A 73 -0.90 23.51 16.93
CA ILE A 73 -2.32 23.11 16.79
C ILE A 73 -2.44 21.58 16.87
N ILE A 74 -1.51 20.86 16.25
CA ILE A 74 -1.48 19.38 16.20
C ILE A 74 -0.69 18.75 17.36
N GLY A 75 -0.06 19.58 18.21
CA GLY A 75 0.74 19.12 19.35
C GLY A 75 1.96 18.27 19.00
N ASN A 76 2.41 18.30 17.74
CA ASN A 76 3.57 17.58 17.22
C ASN A 76 4.27 18.41 16.13
N THR A 77 5.43 17.98 15.66
CA THR A 77 6.19 18.64 14.60
C THR A 77 5.53 18.49 13.23
N CYS A 78 5.69 19.51 12.40
CA CYS A 78 5.43 19.43 10.96
C CYS A 78 6.77 19.48 10.24
N LYS A 79 7.14 18.38 9.57
CA LYS A 79 8.40 18.27 8.82
C LYS A 79 8.12 18.52 7.35
N ILE A 80 8.91 19.41 6.76
CA ILE A 80 8.79 19.74 5.34
C ILE A 80 10.09 19.29 4.69
N ALA A 81 9.99 18.47 3.65
CA ALA A 81 11.16 18.01 2.92
C ALA A 81 11.86 19.17 2.22
N GLU A 82 13.19 19.11 2.12
CA GLU A 82 14.02 20.14 1.46
C GLU A 82 13.62 20.38 -0.01
N HIS A 83 13.04 19.37 -0.65
CA HIS A 83 12.54 19.41 -2.04
C HIS A 83 11.01 19.21 -2.11
N ALA A 84 10.26 19.75 -1.14
CA ALA A 84 8.81 19.61 -1.08
C ALA A 84 8.08 20.17 -2.32
N ASP A 85 8.68 21.14 -3.01
CA ASP A 85 8.22 21.75 -4.26
C ASP A 85 8.15 20.77 -5.43
N VAL A 86 9.03 19.77 -5.47
CA VAL A 86 9.02 18.69 -6.46
C VAL A 86 8.48 17.37 -5.90
N ALA A 87 8.03 17.29 -4.64
CA ALA A 87 7.58 16.02 -4.05
C ALA A 87 6.43 15.33 -4.81
N ASN A 88 5.46 16.09 -5.35
CA ASN A 88 4.41 15.53 -6.19
C ASN A 88 4.96 14.99 -7.52
N ALA A 89 5.97 15.65 -8.10
CA ALA A 89 6.64 15.19 -9.31
C ALA A 89 7.57 14.00 -9.04
N LEU A 90 8.27 13.99 -7.90
CA LEU A 90 9.12 12.91 -7.46
C LEU A 90 8.27 11.66 -7.20
N GLY A 91 7.21 11.76 -6.39
CA GLY A 91 6.28 10.65 -6.11
C GLY A 91 5.66 10.04 -7.38
N ALA A 92 5.37 10.88 -8.39
CA ALA A 92 4.91 10.42 -9.70
C ALA A 92 6.02 9.72 -10.53
N VAL A 93 7.28 10.15 -10.38
CA VAL A 93 8.45 9.59 -11.11
C VAL A 93 9.06 8.35 -10.42
N VAL A 94 8.93 8.19 -9.09
CA VAL A 94 9.36 7.00 -8.34
C VAL A 94 8.27 5.95 -8.12
N GLY A 95 7.06 6.15 -8.66
CA GLY A 95 6.02 5.12 -8.63
C GLY A 95 6.54 3.81 -9.21
N GLN A 96 6.48 2.73 -8.44
CA GLN A 96 6.73 1.38 -8.92
C GLN A 96 5.42 0.60 -8.90
N VAL A 97 5.03 0.07 -10.05
CA VAL A 97 3.97 -0.93 -10.14
C VAL A 97 4.59 -2.25 -9.74
N ARG A 98 4.03 -2.90 -8.71
CA ARG A 98 4.36 -4.25 -8.30
C ARG A 98 3.08 -5.07 -8.21
N MET A 99 2.93 -6.06 -9.07
CA MET A 99 1.77 -6.95 -9.13
C MET A 99 2.24 -8.40 -8.99
N SER A 100 1.52 -9.22 -8.23
CA SER A 100 1.86 -10.63 -8.05
C SER A 100 0.67 -11.54 -8.33
N ALA A 101 0.96 -12.72 -8.87
CA ALA A 101 0.01 -13.81 -9.06
C ALA A 101 0.62 -15.11 -8.54
N GLU A 102 -0.22 -15.98 -7.98
CA GLU A 102 0.19 -17.23 -7.34
C GLU A 102 -0.61 -18.42 -7.90
N ALA A 103 0.06 -19.56 -8.00
CA ALA A 103 -0.55 -20.86 -8.27
C ALA A 103 0.04 -21.90 -7.32
N ARG A 104 -0.81 -22.84 -6.89
CA ARG A 104 -0.41 -23.99 -6.10
C ARG A 104 -0.51 -25.24 -6.96
N VAL A 105 0.51 -26.09 -6.91
CA VAL A 105 0.49 -27.44 -7.48
C VAL A 105 0.47 -28.43 -6.32
N SER A 106 -0.45 -29.37 -6.33
CA SER A 106 -0.61 -30.41 -5.31
C SER A 106 -0.70 -31.79 -5.96
N GLN A 107 -0.41 -32.85 -5.21
CA GLN A 107 -0.59 -34.22 -5.67
C GLN A 107 -1.72 -34.89 -4.88
N PRO A 108 -2.99 -34.73 -5.29
CA PRO A 108 -4.13 -35.35 -4.59
C PRO A 108 -4.08 -36.89 -4.64
N GLU A 109 -3.59 -37.46 -5.74
CA GLU A 109 -3.45 -38.90 -5.95
C GLU A 109 -2.09 -39.19 -6.59
N ILE A 110 -1.53 -40.38 -6.35
CA ILE A 110 -0.25 -40.78 -6.94
C ILE A 110 -0.37 -40.74 -8.47
N GLY A 111 0.52 -40.00 -9.12
CA GLY A 111 0.51 -39.81 -10.58
C GLY A 111 -0.46 -38.73 -11.09
N LEU A 112 -1.19 -38.03 -10.22
CA LEU A 112 -2.07 -36.92 -10.59
C LEU A 112 -1.61 -35.62 -9.93
N PHE A 113 -1.25 -34.63 -10.74
CA PHE A 113 -0.79 -33.32 -10.28
C PHE A 113 -1.83 -32.25 -10.61
N ARG A 114 -2.33 -31.58 -9.59
CA ARG A 114 -3.39 -30.58 -9.70
C ARG A 114 -2.85 -29.17 -9.53
N LEU A 115 -3.02 -28.35 -10.56
CA LEU A 115 -2.86 -26.91 -10.52
C LEU A 115 -4.11 -26.27 -9.92
N ASN A 116 -3.93 -25.34 -8.98
CA ASN A 116 -4.97 -24.44 -8.50
C ASN A 116 -4.45 -22.99 -8.53
N SER A 117 -5.17 -22.10 -9.24
CA SER A 117 -4.91 -20.66 -9.24
C SER A 117 -6.23 -19.90 -9.34
N GLY A 118 -6.92 -19.75 -8.21
CA GLY A 118 -8.20 -19.02 -8.11
C GLY A 118 -9.31 -19.69 -8.91
N LEU A 119 -9.58 -19.18 -10.12
CA LEU A 119 -10.60 -19.70 -11.03
C LEU A 119 -10.11 -20.85 -11.93
N ARG A 120 -8.80 -21.12 -11.95
CA ARG A 120 -8.21 -22.18 -12.77
C ARG A 120 -7.91 -23.41 -11.92
N LEU A 121 -8.41 -24.56 -12.38
CA LEU A 121 -8.19 -25.87 -11.78
C LEU A 121 -7.98 -26.89 -12.90
N ASP A 122 -6.74 -27.37 -13.06
CA ASP A 122 -6.38 -28.33 -14.12
C ASP A 122 -5.55 -29.46 -13.52
N ASP A 123 -5.71 -30.67 -14.07
CA ASP A 123 -4.97 -31.86 -13.68
C ASP A 123 -3.98 -32.27 -14.79
N PHE A 124 -2.83 -32.81 -14.38
CA PHE A 124 -1.72 -33.23 -15.22
C PHE A 124 -1.16 -34.57 -14.74
N ASP A 125 -0.59 -35.34 -15.65
CA ASP A 125 -0.04 -36.67 -15.35
C ASP A 125 1.39 -36.60 -14.77
N THR A 126 2.06 -35.45 -14.90
CA THR A 126 3.44 -35.25 -14.42
C THR A 126 3.63 -33.94 -13.65
N GLU A 127 4.58 -33.97 -12.70
CA GLU A 127 4.99 -32.78 -11.93
C GLU A 127 5.48 -31.66 -12.86
N ASP A 128 6.29 -32.01 -13.86
CA ASP A 128 6.89 -31.06 -14.79
C ASP A 128 5.84 -30.33 -15.64
N GLU A 129 4.83 -31.05 -16.13
CA GLU A 129 3.73 -30.44 -16.90
C GLU A 129 2.89 -29.51 -16.02
N ALA A 130 2.55 -29.94 -14.81
CA ALA A 130 1.79 -29.11 -13.87
C ALA A 130 2.55 -27.83 -13.50
N MET A 131 3.86 -27.94 -13.23
CA MET A 131 4.72 -26.81 -12.89
C MET A 131 4.92 -25.85 -14.08
N ALA A 132 5.10 -26.37 -15.29
CA ALA A 132 5.21 -25.56 -16.49
C ALA A 132 3.90 -24.80 -16.79
N ALA A 133 2.76 -25.48 -16.66
CA ALA A 133 1.45 -24.87 -16.82
C ALA A 133 1.18 -23.79 -15.75
N ALA A 134 1.57 -24.06 -14.49
CA ALA A 134 1.45 -23.11 -13.39
C ALA A 134 2.23 -21.83 -13.68
N GLU A 135 3.50 -21.97 -14.06
CA GLU A 135 4.36 -20.83 -14.34
C GLU A 135 3.85 -20.00 -15.53
N ALA A 136 3.46 -20.65 -16.63
CA ALA A 136 2.92 -19.96 -17.79
C ALA A 136 1.66 -19.16 -17.42
N HIS A 137 0.78 -19.76 -16.61
CA HIS A 137 -0.46 -19.13 -16.17
C HIS A 137 -0.23 -17.88 -15.33
N ILE A 138 0.54 -18.01 -14.24
CA ILE A 138 0.76 -16.88 -13.32
C ILE A 138 1.60 -15.78 -13.95
N ARG A 139 2.50 -16.10 -14.89
CA ARG A 139 3.26 -15.12 -15.65
C ARG A 139 2.31 -14.26 -16.49
N ALA A 140 1.35 -14.87 -17.18
CA ALA A 140 0.34 -14.14 -17.95
C ALA A 140 -0.60 -13.31 -17.05
N LEU A 141 -1.01 -13.86 -15.90
CA LEU A 141 -1.84 -13.12 -14.93
C LEU A 141 -1.11 -11.90 -14.36
N ALA A 142 0.14 -12.06 -13.91
CA ALA A 142 0.94 -10.97 -13.37
C ALA A 142 1.21 -9.89 -14.42
N ALA A 143 1.47 -10.28 -15.68
CA ALA A 143 1.60 -9.34 -16.80
C ALA A 143 0.31 -8.52 -17.02
N GLY A 144 -0.85 -9.20 -17.12
CA GLY A 144 -2.12 -8.52 -17.32
C GLY A 144 -2.53 -7.63 -16.15
N LEU A 145 -2.16 -8.00 -14.91
CA LEU A 145 -2.35 -7.14 -13.73
C LEU A 145 -1.46 -5.89 -13.81
N ALA A 146 -0.18 -6.04 -14.18
CA ALA A 146 0.73 -4.92 -14.32
C ALA A 146 0.31 -3.96 -15.45
N GLU A 147 -0.21 -4.48 -16.56
CA GLU A 147 -0.73 -3.70 -17.67
C GLU A 147 -1.94 -2.86 -17.26
N ARG A 148 -2.91 -3.47 -16.56
CA ARG A 148 -4.07 -2.77 -15.99
C ARG A 148 -3.66 -1.73 -14.95
N ALA A 149 -2.58 -1.98 -14.22
CA ALA A 149 -1.98 -1.04 -13.28
C ALA A 149 -1.13 0.05 -13.97
N GLY A 150 -1.05 0.05 -15.30
CA GLY A 150 -0.45 1.11 -16.08
C GLY A 150 1.00 0.88 -16.50
N THR A 151 1.54 -0.34 -16.40
CA THR A 151 2.89 -0.69 -16.85
C THR A 151 2.85 -1.68 -18.02
N ASP A 152 3.39 -1.30 -19.17
CA ASP A 152 3.50 -2.11 -20.39
C ASP A 152 4.85 -2.87 -20.50
N GLN A 153 5.89 -2.41 -19.80
CA GLN A 153 7.21 -3.05 -19.73
C GLN A 153 7.53 -3.56 -18.32
N ALA A 154 6.69 -4.44 -17.78
CA ALA A 154 6.96 -5.03 -16.47
C ALA A 154 8.01 -6.16 -16.58
N ARG A 155 9.07 -6.09 -15.76
CA ARG A 155 9.97 -7.22 -15.50
C ARG A 155 9.26 -8.23 -14.60
N ILE A 156 9.17 -9.47 -15.04
CA ILE A 156 8.52 -10.54 -14.30
C ILE A 156 9.56 -11.48 -13.73
N GLU A 157 9.54 -11.67 -12.42
CA GLU A 157 10.35 -12.64 -11.69
C GLU A 157 9.46 -13.75 -11.15
N ILE A 158 9.96 -14.99 -11.18
CA ILE A 158 9.22 -16.15 -10.70
C ILE A 158 10.00 -16.80 -9.56
N ALA A 159 9.30 -16.99 -8.44
CA ALA A 159 9.77 -17.77 -7.31
C ALA A 159 8.99 -19.09 -7.24
N ARG A 160 9.71 -20.17 -6.94
CA ARG A 160 9.15 -21.52 -6.77
C ARG A 160 9.54 -22.01 -5.37
N ASP A 161 8.54 -22.34 -4.55
CA ASP A 161 8.72 -23.04 -3.28
C ASP A 161 8.16 -24.45 -3.46
N ILE A 162 9.04 -25.46 -3.52
CA ILE A 162 8.66 -26.86 -3.76
C ILE A 162 8.93 -27.65 -2.48
N ARG A 163 7.87 -28.22 -1.92
CA ARG A 163 7.91 -29.05 -0.72
C ARG A 163 7.86 -30.51 -1.11
N VAL A 164 8.91 -31.22 -0.74
CA VAL A 164 9.07 -32.66 -0.96
C VAL A 164 9.29 -33.36 0.37
N ALA A 165 8.69 -34.52 0.52
CA ALA A 165 8.91 -35.44 1.63
C ALA A 165 9.73 -36.64 1.13
N THR A 166 10.33 -37.37 2.06
CA THR A 166 10.91 -38.69 1.79
C THR A 166 10.05 -39.74 2.47
N ILE A 167 9.46 -40.64 1.68
CA ILE A 167 8.65 -41.75 2.17
C ILE A 167 9.31 -43.03 1.68
N GLU A 168 9.66 -43.94 2.60
CA GLU A 168 10.32 -45.23 2.28
C GLU A 168 11.62 -45.11 1.45
N GLY A 169 12.29 -43.96 1.51
CA GLY A 169 13.53 -43.69 0.76
C GLY A 169 13.31 -43.08 -0.63
N GLU A 170 12.07 -42.88 -1.05
CA GLU A 170 11.70 -42.28 -2.33
C GLU A 170 11.20 -40.83 -2.15
N ARG A 171 11.50 -39.96 -3.13
CA ARG A 171 11.04 -38.56 -3.14
C ARG A 171 9.54 -38.53 -3.41
N SER A 172 8.78 -38.02 -2.44
CA SER A 172 7.34 -37.82 -2.54
C SER A 172 7.04 -36.32 -2.64
N PHE A 173 6.30 -35.91 -3.68
CA PHE A 173 5.89 -34.51 -3.85
C PHE A 173 4.73 -34.19 -2.91
N VAL A 174 4.85 -33.12 -2.13
CA VAL A 174 3.78 -32.69 -1.22
C VAL A 174 2.98 -31.57 -1.87
N GLU A 175 3.66 -30.48 -2.17
CA GLU A 175 3.06 -29.31 -2.81
C GLU A 175 4.15 -28.41 -3.39
N ALA A 176 3.76 -27.57 -4.34
CA ALA A 176 4.57 -26.44 -4.78
C ALA A 176 3.73 -25.17 -4.83
N ILE A 177 4.34 -24.05 -4.47
CA ILE A 177 3.79 -22.71 -4.62
C ILE A 177 4.66 -21.98 -5.63
N VAL A 178 4.03 -21.45 -6.68
CA VAL A 178 4.70 -20.68 -7.72
C VAL A 178 4.14 -19.27 -7.70
N VAL A 179 5.01 -18.28 -7.54
CA VAL A 179 4.64 -16.86 -7.47
C VAL A 179 5.35 -16.10 -8.59
N ALA A 180 4.59 -15.41 -9.44
CA ALA A 180 5.11 -14.45 -10.40
C ALA A 180 4.92 -13.04 -9.87
N THR A 181 5.99 -12.25 -9.85
CA THR A 181 5.97 -10.84 -9.48
C THR A 181 6.36 -9.99 -10.69
N ALA A 182 5.42 -9.21 -11.19
CA ALA A 182 5.64 -8.20 -12.22
C ALA A 182 6.00 -6.86 -11.56
N THR A 183 7.11 -6.26 -11.98
CA THR A 183 7.60 -4.96 -11.50
C THR A 183 7.86 -4.02 -12.66
N GLY A 184 7.43 -2.77 -12.57
CA GLY A 184 7.81 -1.76 -13.56
C GLY A 184 7.36 -0.36 -13.20
N ARG A 185 7.44 0.54 -14.16
CA ARG A 185 7.13 1.95 -13.97
C ARG A 185 5.75 2.26 -14.57
N PRO A 186 4.88 3.00 -13.85
CA PRO A 186 3.64 3.50 -14.42
C PRO A 186 3.93 4.35 -15.66
N ARG A 187 3.05 4.29 -16.66
CA ARG A 187 3.02 5.25 -17.76
C ARG A 187 2.79 6.64 -17.17
N ILE A 188 3.77 7.52 -17.34
CA ILE A 188 3.54 8.96 -17.14
C ILE A 188 2.65 9.36 -18.32
N ALA A 189 1.39 9.68 -18.03
CA ALA A 189 0.51 10.26 -19.04
C ALA A 189 1.13 11.60 -19.47
N SER A 190 1.64 11.63 -20.71
CA SER A 190 2.05 12.85 -21.42
C SER A 190 0.85 13.52 -22.05
#